data_AF-A0A7S0KXB6-F1
#
_entry.id   AF-A0A7S0KXB6-F1
#
_cell.length_a   1.000
_cell.length_b   1.000
_cell.length_c   1.000
_cell.angle_alpha   90.00
_cell.angle_beta   90.00
_cell.angle_gamma   90.00
#
_symmetry.space_group_name_H-M   'P 1'
#
loop_
_entity.id
_entity.type
_entity.pdbx_description
1 polymer ?
#
loop_
_entity_poly.entity_id
_entity_poly.type
_entity_poly.pdbx_seq_one_letter_code
_entity_poly.pdbx_strand_id
1 'polypeptide(L)'
;MMTSLFSVVLLPIVAHATFISTSKTYFGGSQCHLSSLGFQQRRQFFSSPLGSSPSSDNSNKDGGGDGLDSMRKLLEASWNVETMGAVPSSPETAAEGAANSMMTAVEQGKRLLFVDLLLPSYDITQGYNMYDDVSAVEFCIELIKYLDQKAVILVRDDKSKNSLSRVLEVKDRNAQEKQSQLDSERQKLMEDTSIDDDENDDDDVDDADTEDSKISGSDDDDSETKSKDTDAPSDGMDIFRQKLMASWESSTEEQGAIGGKSPPTEQQKPKAPRPIDPTTGNARIYRLASILGDDRRISSGPEMPDDVVNALRNNGLPEDDEEAIVILSAVTTEEMVGIRALVSKYSSSKTIVFVNCKFPSVPPELRSAETVYSLLPLVARSVVSDTNILAGSKKKATEDEKPPTKIVSMRRYPDDWELHVDTNGKGFELIDTMKAAAAGKEGPGMDWIALSVKRHMQREFGRGKFND
;
A
#
# COMPACT_ATOMS: atom_id res chain seq x y z
N MET A 1 64.29 0.63 46.34
CA MET A 1 64.48 1.68 45.32
C MET A 1 63.16 1.83 44.57
N MET A 2 62.67 3.07 44.47
CA MET A 2 61.50 3.56 43.74
C MET A 2 60.10 3.03 44.12
N THR A 3 59.47 3.85 44.95
CA THR A 3 58.04 4.15 45.12
C THR A 3 57.31 4.48 43.81
N SER A 4 56.03 4.11 43.68
CA SER A 4 54.92 5.05 43.41
C SER A 4 53.58 4.33 43.28
N LEU A 5 52.77 4.44 44.35
CA LEU A 5 51.31 4.36 44.34
C LEU A 5 50.77 5.73 43.90
N PHE A 6 49.76 5.80 43.03
CA PHE A 6 48.81 6.92 43.07
C PHE A 6 47.39 6.51 42.66
N SER A 7 46.48 6.99 43.49
CA SER A 7 45.03 6.94 43.45
C SER A 7 44.53 8.37 43.18
N VAL A 8 43.55 8.57 42.29
CA VAL A 8 42.73 9.81 42.16
C VAL A 8 41.40 9.37 41.50
N VAL A 9 40.28 9.26 42.22
CA VAL A 9 39.28 10.27 42.64
C VAL A 9 38.46 10.89 41.50
N LEU A 10 37.15 10.63 41.55
CA LEU A 10 36.03 11.21 40.81
C LEU A 10 35.77 12.69 41.16
N LEU A 11 35.24 13.47 40.20
CA LEU A 11 33.96 14.25 40.24
C LEU A 11 33.88 15.28 39.07
N PRO A 12 32.68 15.85 38.77
CA PRO A 12 32.20 16.13 37.43
C PRO A 12 32.30 17.62 37.04
N ILE A 13 32.21 17.89 35.73
CA ILE A 13 32.02 19.24 35.21
C ILE A 13 30.58 19.38 34.70
N VAL A 14 29.80 20.14 35.47
CA VAL A 14 28.55 20.78 35.06
C VAL A 14 28.90 21.98 34.17
N ALA A 15 28.30 22.08 32.99
CA ALA A 15 28.32 23.31 32.20
C ALA A 15 26.88 23.74 31.88
N HIS A 16 26.41 24.73 32.64
CA HIS A 16 25.36 25.65 32.21
C HIS A 16 25.90 26.51 31.06
N ALA A 17 25.13 26.69 29.99
CA ALA A 17 25.36 27.77 29.03
C ALA A 17 24.04 28.49 28.75
N THR A 18 24.08 29.75 29.14
CA THR A 18 23.01 30.73 29.25
C THR A 18 22.66 31.32 27.89
N PHE A 19 21.37 31.59 27.73
CA PHE A 19 20.75 32.39 26.67
C PHE A 19 21.40 33.80 26.60
N ILE A 20 21.92 34.20 25.43
CA ILE A 20 22.26 35.60 25.14
C ILE A 20 21.48 36.06 23.91
N SER A 21 20.51 36.92 24.21
CA SER A 21 19.86 37.84 23.28
C SER A 21 20.84 38.97 22.93
N THR A 22 21.01 39.28 21.64
CA THR A 22 21.38 40.64 21.19
C THR A 22 20.98 40.88 19.73
N SER A 23 20.71 42.15 19.48
CA SER A 23 19.94 42.71 18.38
C SER A 23 20.76 43.03 17.13
N LYS A 24 20.05 43.06 15.99
CA LYS A 24 20.20 43.93 14.81
C LYS A 24 21.48 44.77 14.66
N THR A 25 22.11 44.65 13.49
CA THR A 25 22.47 45.81 12.66
C THR A 25 22.64 45.42 11.18
N TYR A 26 22.20 46.34 10.32
CA TYR A 26 22.23 46.38 8.85
C TYR A 26 23.66 46.61 8.30
N PHE A 27 24.01 46.04 7.13
CA PHE A 27 24.28 46.75 5.86
C PHE A 27 24.90 45.85 4.76
N GLY A 28 24.47 46.06 3.51
CA GLY A 28 25.18 45.76 2.25
C GLY A 28 24.97 44.34 1.69
N GLY A 29 24.34 44.09 0.55
CA GLY A 29 24.25 44.87 -0.68
C GLY A 29 24.99 44.14 -1.79
N SER A 30 24.30 43.22 -2.48
CA SER A 30 24.66 42.77 -3.84
C SER A 30 23.42 42.17 -4.50
N GLN A 31 22.80 42.98 -5.36
CA GLN A 31 21.74 42.57 -6.25
C GLN A 31 22.32 41.70 -7.36
N CYS A 32 21.95 40.42 -7.38
CA CYS A 32 22.06 39.59 -8.57
C CYS A 32 20.66 39.53 -9.21
N HIS A 33 20.46 40.33 -10.26
CA HIS A 33 19.29 40.25 -11.11
C HIS A 33 19.29 38.91 -11.86
N LEU A 34 18.49 37.95 -11.41
CA LEU A 34 18.04 36.83 -12.22
C LEU A 34 16.54 37.02 -12.47
N SER A 35 16.24 37.45 -13.69
CA SER A 35 14.90 37.47 -14.27
C SER A 35 14.36 36.04 -14.38
N SER A 36 13.70 35.60 -13.30
CA SER A 36 12.86 34.42 -13.29
C SER A 36 11.53 34.76 -13.99
N LEU A 37 11.39 34.33 -15.24
CA LEU A 37 10.10 34.25 -15.92
C LEU A 37 9.18 33.35 -15.11
N GLY A 38 8.26 33.98 -14.38
CA GLY A 38 7.22 33.30 -13.63
C GLY A 38 6.23 32.64 -14.58
N PHE A 39 6.36 31.33 -14.75
CA PHE A 39 5.22 30.48 -15.09
C PHE A 39 4.56 30.06 -13.78
N GLN A 40 3.53 30.79 -13.38
CA GLN A 40 2.59 30.31 -12.37
C GLN A 40 1.89 29.08 -12.94
N GLN A 41 2.37 27.89 -12.59
CA GLN A 41 1.61 26.66 -12.77
C GLN A 41 0.48 26.67 -11.74
N ARG A 42 -0.62 27.28 -12.15
CA ARG A 42 -1.89 27.30 -11.43
C ARG A 42 -2.44 25.87 -11.45
N ARG A 43 -1.88 24.96 -10.62
CA ARG A 43 -2.66 23.82 -10.12
C ARG A 43 -3.81 24.45 -9.36
N GLN A 44 -4.97 24.54 -10.00
CA GLN A 44 -6.20 24.86 -9.30
C GLN A 44 -6.42 23.72 -8.32
N PHE A 45 -5.94 23.91 -7.09
CA PHE A 45 -6.48 23.24 -5.94
C PHE A 45 -7.96 23.63 -5.94
N PHE A 46 -8.82 22.70 -6.36
CA PHE A 46 -10.22 22.76 -6.02
C PHE A 46 -10.31 22.52 -4.52
N SER A 47 -10.04 23.57 -3.73
CA SER A 47 -10.52 23.66 -2.36
C SER A 47 -12.02 23.88 -2.45
N SER A 48 -12.76 22.80 -2.66
CA SER A 48 -14.20 22.79 -2.45
C SER A 48 -14.46 23.02 -0.97
N PRO A 49 -15.30 24.00 -0.58
CA PRO A 49 -15.66 24.20 0.81
C PRO A 49 -16.46 22.97 1.28
N LEU A 50 -15.94 22.28 2.30
CA LEU A 50 -16.67 21.27 3.05
C LEU A 50 -17.87 21.94 3.74
N GLY A 51 -19.05 21.81 3.15
CA GLY A 51 -20.28 22.38 3.68
C GLY A 51 -21.53 21.60 3.27
N SER A 52 -22.20 21.08 4.30
CA SER A 52 -23.61 20.70 4.41
C SER A 52 -24.07 19.30 3.95
N SER A 53 -24.91 18.75 4.81
CA SER A 53 -25.46 17.40 4.93
C SER A 53 -26.07 16.79 3.66
N PRO A 54 -25.92 15.48 3.41
CA PRO A 54 -26.67 14.81 2.36
C PRO A 54 -28.09 14.51 2.87
N SER A 55 -29.07 15.22 2.33
CA SER A 55 -30.42 14.69 2.20
C SER A 55 -30.38 13.49 1.26
N SER A 56 -30.98 12.40 1.72
CA SER A 56 -31.19 11.14 1.01
C SER A 56 -31.70 11.35 -0.41
N ASP A 57 -30.89 10.98 -1.40
CA ASP A 57 -31.42 10.60 -2.71
C ASP A 57 -30.55 9.50 -3.33
N ASN A 58 -31.27 8.54 -3.89
CA ASN A 58 -30.86 7.18 -4.19
C ASN A 58 -30.52 7.09 -5.69
N SER A 59 -29.31 6.69 -6.07
CA SER A 59 -29.02 5.96 -7.33
C SER A 59 -27.52 5.70 -7.56
N ASN A 60 -27.21 4.42 -7.84
CA ASN A 60 -25.99 3.88 -8.48
C ASN A 60 -24.63 4.24 -7.89
N LYS A 61 -24.18 3.43 -6.91
CA LYS A 61 -22.81 3.46 -6.34
C LYS A 61 -21.94 2.25 -6.71
N ASP A 62 -22.23 1.53 -7.80
CA ASP A 62 -21.48 0.33 -8.22
C ASP A 62 -20.37 0.59 -9.26
N GLY A 63 -20.05 1.85 -9.59
CA GLY A 63 -19.08 2.17 -10.67
C GLY A 63 -17.62 2.33 -10.24
N GLY A 64 -17.30 2.31 -8.94
CA GLY A 64 -15.97 2.68 -8.43
C GLY A 64 -14.92 1.56 -8.48
N GLY A 65 -15.33 0.31 -8.18
CA GLY A 65 -14.41 -0.83 -8.05
C GLY A 65 -13.75 -1.26 -9.36
N ASP A 66 -14.53 -1.29 -10.45
CA ASP A 66 -14.07 -1.76 -11.76
C ASP A 66 -12.87 -0.97 -12.31
N GLY A 67 -12.78 0.33 -12.00
CA GLY A 67 -11.69 1.18 -12.48
C GLY A 67 -10.35 0.86 -11.83
N LEU A 68 -10.35 0.63 -10.51
CA LEU A 68 -9.14 0.32 -9.73
C LEU A 68 -8.59 -1.05 -10.10
N ASP A 69 -9.46 -2.05 -10.16
CA ASP A 69 -9.07 -3.41 -10.54
C ASP A 69 -8.59 -3.50 -11.99
N SER A 70 -9.20 -2.72 -12.89
CA SER A 70 -8.72 -2.62 -14.28
C SER A 70 -7.31 -2.04 -14.35
N MET A 71 -7.01 -1.01 -13.56
CA MET A 71 -5.67 -0.42 -13.53
C MET A 71 -4.65 -1.34 -12.88
N ARG A 72 -5.02 -2.04 -11.80
CA ARG A 72 -4.18 -3.06 -11.15
C ARG A 72 -3.80 -4.15 -12.14
N LYS A 73 -4.79 -4.78 -12.78
CA LYS A 73 -4.59 -5.82 -13.80
C LYS A 73 -3.72 -5.34 -14.96
N LEU A 74 -3.90 -4.09 -15.37
CA LEU A 74 -3.11 -3.47 -16.45
C LEU A 74 -1.64 -3.29 -16.07
N LEU A 75 -1.34 -2.96 -14.81
CA LEU A 75 0.04 -2.88 -14.30
C LEU A 75 0.65 -4.27 -14.13
N GLU A 76 -0.10 -5.21 -13.54
CA GLU A 76 0.32 -6.61 -13.33
C GLU A 76 0.69 -7.29 -14.64
N ALA A 77 -0.12 -7.11 -15.69
CA ALA A 77 0.13 -7.71 -17.01
C ALA A 77 1.44 -7.27 -17.67
N SER A 78 2.05 -6.18 -17.20
CA SER A 78 3.29 -5.64 -17.76
C SER A 78 4.43 -5.62 -16.77
N TRP A 79 4.18 -6.08 -15.54
CA TRP A 79 5.16 -6.01 -14.48
C TRP A 79 6.28 -7.02 -14.66
N ASN A 80 7.52 -6.55 -14.55
CA ASN A 80 8.69 -7.41 -14.60
C ASN A 80 9.19 -7.63 -13.17
N VAL A 81 8.88 -8.80 -12.59
CA VAL A 81 9.23 -9.12 -11.20
C VAL A 81 10.74 -9.14 -10.95
N GLU A 82 11.53 -9.58 -11.91
CA GLU A 82 12.99 -9.69 -11.77
C GLU A 82 13.65 -8.30 -11.61
N THR A 83 13.16 -7.30 -12.35
CA THR A 83 13.73 -5.95 -12.35
C THR A 83 13.02 -5.01 -11.39
N MET A 84 11.69 -5.11 -11.29
CA MET A 84 10.84 -4.18 -10.53
C MET A 84 10.40 -4.74 -9.17
N GLY A 85 10.74 -5.99 -8.83
CA GLY A 85 10.34 -6.64 -7.57
C GLY A 85 8.89 -7.11 -7.59
N ALA A 86 8.33 -7.46 -6.42
CA ALA A 86 6.93 -7.86 -6.32
C ALA A 86 5.98 -6.71 -6.70
N VAL A 87 4.88 -7.03 -7.38
CA VAL A 87 3.80 -6.07 -7.63
C VAL A 87 3.13 -5.76 -6.29
N PRO A 88 2.90 -4.49 -5.93
CA PRO A 88 2.09 -4.12 -4.76
C PRO A 88 0.60 -4.31 -5.05
N SER A 89 0.17 -5.55 -5.30
CA SER A 89 -1.21 -5.92 -5.60
C SER A 89 -2.08 -5.99 -4.34
N SER A 90 -1.45 -6.24 -3.19
CA SER A 90 -2.06 -6.31 -1.86
C SER A 90 -1.33 -5.41 -0.85
N PRO A 91 -1.98 -5.06 0.29
CA PRO A 91 -1.30 -4.33 1.36
C PRO A 91 -0.04 -5.03 1.88
N GLU A 92 -0.06 -6.36 1.97
CA GLU A 92 1.06 -7.20 2.42
C GLU A 92 2.26 -7.12 1.48
N THR A 93 2.04 -7.35 0.17
CA THR A 93 3.10 -7.31 -0.84
C THR A 93 3.70 -5.91 -1.00
N ALA A 94 2.86 -4.87 -0.91
CA ALA A 94 3.31 -3.49 -0.89
C ALA A 94 4.17 -3.19 0.35
N ALA A 95 3.73 -3.66 1.51
CA ALA A 95 4.43 -3.48 2.78
C ALA A 95 5.78 -4.20 2.80
N GLU A 96 5.88 -5.41 2.26
CA GLU A 96 7.14 -6.15 2.15
C GLU A 96 8.19 -5.35 1.34
N GLY A 97 7.78 -4.82 0.17
CA GLY A 97 8.66 -4.00 -0.67
C GLY A 97 9.14 -2.72 0.01
N ALA A 98 8.24 -2.05 0.72
CA ALA A 98 8.57 -0.84 1.49
C ALA A 98 9.46 -1.14 2.70
N ALA A 99 9.18 -2.22 3.43
CA ALA A 99 9.91 -2.63 4.63
C ALA A 99 11.40 -2.89 4.33
N ASN A 100 11.70 -3.61 3.24
CA ASN A 100 13.08 -3.87 2.83
C ASN A 100 13.89 -2.58 2.59
N SER A 101 13.27 -1.61 1.92
CA SER A 101 13.87 -0.30 1.67
C SER A 101 14.03 0.51 2.97
N MET A 102 13.04 0.43 3.86
CA MET A 102 13.04 1.11 5.16
C MET A 102 14.10 0.55 6.10
N MET A 103 14.20 -0.77 6.27
CA MET A 103 15.20 -1.40 7.12
C MET A 103 16.61 -0.97 6.71
N THR A 104 16.90 -1.00 5.41
CA THR A 104 18.18 -0.53 4.86
C THR A 104 18.45 0.94 5.20
N ALA A 105 17.43 1.81 5.12
CA ALA A 105 17.58 3.22 5.50
C ALA A 105 17.78 3.41 7.01
N VAL A 106 17.07 2.64 7.84
CA VAL A 106 17.17 2.66 9.31
C VAL A 106 18.55 2.20 9.78
N GLU A 107 19.11 1.17 9.15
CA GLU A 107 20.48 0.69 9.38
C GLU A 107 21.53 1.77 9.05
N GLN A 108 21.26 2.60 8.04
CA GLN A 108 22.09 3.76 7.69
C GLN A 108 21.81 5.00 8.55
N GLY A 109 21.08 4.84 9.66
CA GLY A 109 20.80 5.90 10.63
C GLY A 109 19.74 6.90 10.18
N LYS A 110 18.93 6.59 9.16
CA LYS A 110 17.77 7.41 8.80
C LYS A 110 16.62 7.12 9.77
N ARG A 111 15.94 8.17 10.22
CA ARG A 111 14.81 8.07 11.17
C ARG A 111 13.53 8.73 10.68
N LEU A 112 13.62 9.61 9.68
CA LEU A 112 12.48 10.27 9.06
C LEU A 112 12.35 9.73 7.65
N LEU A 113 11.29 8.98 7.38
CA LEU A 113 11.16 8.18 6.16
C LEU A 113 9.85 8.52 5.45
N PHE A 114 9.88 8.71 4.14
CA PHE A 114 8.71 8.88 3.28
C PHE A 114 8.46 7.61 2.47
N VAL A 115 7.21 7.16 2.50
CA VAL A 115 6.68 6.07 1.69
C VAL A 115 5.51 6.61 0.86
N ASP A 116 5.74 6.76 -0.43
CA ASP A 116 4.79 7.33 -1.39
C ASP A 116 4.22 6.24 -2.32
N LEU A 117 3.21 5.52 -1.84
CA LEU A 117 2.37 4.63 -2.65
C LEU A 117 1.32 5.44 -3.42
N LEU A 118 1.69 5.98 -4.58
CA LEU A 118 0.81 6.80 -5.43
C LEU A 118 -0.12 5.95 -6.30
N LEU A 119 -0.53 4.82 -5.74
CA LEU A 119 -1.59 3.97 -6.24
C LEU A 119 -2.93 4.57 -5.82
N PRO A 120 -3.97 4.59 -6.66
CA PRO A 120 -5.23 5.27 -6.35
C PRO A 120 -5.94 4.78 -5.09
N SER A 121 -5.80 3.49 -4.73
CA SER A 121 -6.35 2.94 -3.48
C SER A 121 -5.67 3.48 -2.22
N TYR A 122 -4.44 4.00 -2.34
CA TYR A 122 -3.63 4.45 -1.21
C TYR A 122 -3.42 5.97 -1.20
N ASP A 123 -3.60 6.66 -2.33
CA ASP A 123 -3.38 8.10 -2.46
C ASP A 123 -4.68 8.90 -2.34
N ILE A 124 -4.87 9.55 -1.19
CA ILE A 124 -6.04 10.40 -0.89
C ILE A 124 -6.22 11.54 -1.91
N THR A 125 -5.16 11.96 -2.60
CA THR A 125 -5.23 13.05 -3.57
C THR A 125 -5.91 12.68 -4.89
N GLN A 126 -6.07 11.38 -5.17
CA GLN A 126 -6.87 10.88 -6.30
C GLN A 126 -8.38 11.06 -6.07
N GLY A 127 -8.77 11.44 -4.86
CA GLY A 127 -10.15 11.72 -4.46
C GLY A 127 -10.77 10.58 -3.65
N TYR A 128 -11.76 10.94 -2.83
CA TYR A 128 -12.44 10.04 -1.88
C TYR A 128 -13.11 8.81 -2.50
N ASN A 129 -13.35 8.80 -3.81
CA ASN A 129 -13.96 7.66 -4.49
C ASN A 129 -12.95 6.57 -4.88
N MET A 130 -11.66 6.92 -4.94
CA MET A 130 -10.59 6.00 -5.31
C MET A 130 -9.76 5.57 -4.11
N TYR A 131 -9.60 6.46 -3.13
CA TYR A 131 -8.88 6.18 -1.90
C TYR A 131 -9.67 5.23 -1.00
N ASP A 132 -8.98 4.19 -0.52
CA ASP A 132 -9.50 3.23 0.44
C ASP A 132 -8.70 3.31 1.74
N ASP A 133 -9.26 4.05 2.71
CA ASP A 133 -8.68 4.22 4.04
C ASP A 133 -8.36 2.87 4.72
N VAL A 134 -9.15 1.82 4.46
CA VAL A 134 -8.97 0.50 5.09
C VAL A 134 -7.73 -0.15 4.52
N SER A 135 -7.61 -0.24 3.20
CA SER A 135 -6.43 -0.78 2.54
C SER A 135 -5.15 -0.02 2.94
N ALA A 136 -5.24 1.31 3.06
CA ALA A 136 -4.10 2.14 3.46
C ALA A 136 -3.64 1.89 4.90
N VAL A 137 -4.57 1.67 5.83
CA VAL A 137 -4.23 1.28 7.20
C VAL A 137 -3.73 -0.15 7.28
N GLU A 138 -4.30 -1.08 6.51
CA GLU A 138 -3.81 -2.47 6.43
C GLU A 138 -2.36 -2.51 5.94
N PHE A 139 -2.02 -1.69 4.94
CA PHE A 139 -0.64 -1.54 4.49
C PHE A 139 0.27 -1.08 5.63
N CYS A 140 -0.16 -0.11 6.44
CA CYS A 140 0.61 0.34 7.60
C CYS A 140 0.78 -0.75 8.67
N ILE A 141 -0.27 -1.54 8.92
CA ILE A 141 -0.23 -2.66 9.87
C ILE A 141 0.76 -3.72 9.40
N GLU A 142 0.69 -4.14 8.14
CA GLU A 142 1.63 -5.10 7.56
C GLU A 142 3.06 -4.55 7.57
N LEU A 143 3.23 -3.26 7.26
CA LEU A 143 4.53 -2.61 7.32
C LEU A 143 5.15 -2.67 8.72
N ILE A 144 4.34 -2.43 9.76
CA ILE A 144 4.78 -2.50 11.16
C ILE A 144 5.16 -3.94 11.54
N LYS A 145 4.42 -4.96 11.06
CA LYS A 145 4.79 -6.37 11.27
C LYS A 145 6.17 -6.69 10.71
N TYR A 146 6.49 -6.22 9.51
CA TYR A 146 7.80 -6.44 8.91
C TYR A 146 8.94 -5.70 9.63
N LEU A 147 8.64 -4.55 10.26
CA LEU A 147 9.64 -3.80 11.04
C LEU A 147 9.91 -4.41 12.42
N ASP A 148 9.05 -5.32 12.89
CA ASP A 148 9.11 -5.94 14.23
C ASP A 148 9.22 -4.89 15.36
N GLN A 149 8.51 -3.77 15.19
CA GLN A 149 8.50 -2.65 16.13
C GLN A 149 7.09 -2.37 16.61
N LYS A 150 6.92 -2.04 17.89
CA LYS A 150 5.65 -1.51 18.36
C LYS A 150 5.48 -0.09 17.82
N ALA A 151 4.33 0.23 17.24
CA ALA A 151 4.12 1.51 16.57
C ALA A 151 2.75 2.14 16.85
N VAL A 152 2.70 3.47 16.80
CA VAL A 152 1.43 4.19 16.69
C VAL A 152 1.17 4.55 15.23
N ILE A 153 -0.03 4.22 14.74
CA ILE A 153 -0.53 4.68 13.44
C ILE A 153 -1.42 5.89 13.70
N LEU A 154 -0.99 7.04 13.22
CA LEU A 154 -1.67 8.31 13.34
C LEU A 154 -2.53 8.56 12.10
N VAL A 155 -3.83 8.61 12.33
CA VAL A 155 -4.83 9.07 11.36
C VAL A 155 -5.26 10.50 11.69
N ARG A 156 -5.95 11.14 10.74
CA ARG A 156 -6.39 12.53 10.84
C ARG A 156 -7.17 12.86 12.13
N ASP A 157 -8.34 12.24 12.29
CA ASP A 157 -9.32 12.59 13.29
C ASP A 157 -9.94 11.36 13.99
N ASP A 158 -10.68 11.59 15.08
CA ASP A 158 -11.35 10.53 15.83
C ASP A 158 -12.46 9.83 15.04
N LYS A 159 -13.07 10.50 14.06
CA LYS A 159 -14.11 9.91 13.22
C LYS A 159 -13.49 8.85 12.30
N SER A 160 -12.41 9.17 11.61
CA SER A 160 -11.62 8.23 10.80
C SER A 160 -11.08 7.11 11.68
N LYS A 161 -10.48 7.42 12.83
CA LYS A 161 -10.00 6.42 13.79
C LYS A 161 -11.09 5.43 14.18
N ASN A 162 -12.25 5.91 14.63
CA ASN A 162 -13.35 5.07 15.08
C ASN A 162 -13.95 4.24 13.94
N SER A 163 -14.04 4.80 12.73
CA SER A 163 -14.50 4.08 11.55
C SER A 163 -13.56 2.92 11.20
N LEU A 164 -12.26 3.19 11.17
CA LEU A 164 -11.22 2.21 10.85
C LEU A 164 -11.12 1.12 11.92
N SER A 165 -11.13 1.48 13.21
CA SER A 165 -11.13 0.50 14.31
C SER A 165 -12.28 -0.49 14.19
N ARG A 166 -13.49 -0.03 13.88
CA ARG A 166 -14.66 -0.92 13.71
C ARG A 166 -14.48 -1.89 12.54
N VAL A 167 -13.97 -1.42 11.41
CA VAL A 167 -13.74 -2.27 10.24
C VAL A 167 -12.68 -3.33 10.53
N LEU A 168 -11.58 -2.93 11.17
CA LEU A 168 -10.50 -3.84 11.56
C LEU A 168 -10.98 -4.87 12.60
N GLU A 169 -11.76 -4.47 13.59
CA GLU A 169 -12.34 -5.39 14.58
C GLU A 169 -13.26 -6.44 13.95
N VAL A 170 -14.09 -6.04 12.97
CA VAL A 170 -14.94 -6.98 12.24
C VAL A 170 -14.09 -7.95 11.42
N LYS A 171 -13.02 -7.47 10.76
CA LYS A 171 -12.09 -8.33 10.01
C LYS A 171 -11.36 -9.32 10.92
N ASP A 172 -10.83 -8.85 12.05
CA ASP A 172 -10.16 -9.70 13.05
C ASP A 172 -11.09 -10.82 13.53
N ARG A 173 -12.34 -10.48 13.85
CA ARG A 173 -13.35 -11.46 14.28
C ARG A 173 -13.64 -12.49 13.17
N ASN A 174 -13.85 -12.03 11.94
CA ASN A 174 -14.11 -12.92 10.81
C ASN A 174 -12.92 -13.85 10.52
N ALA A 175 -11.68 -13.35 10.67
CA ALA A 175 -10.47 -14.15 10.51
C ALA A 175 -10.35 -15.22 11.61
N GLN A 176 -10.65 -14.86 12.86
CA GLN A 176 -10.68 -15.81 13.98
C GLN A 176 -11.76 -16.89 13.81
N GLU A 177 -12.96 -16.51 13.38
CA GLU A 177 -14.04 -17.46 13.08
C GLU A 177 -13.63 -18.43 11.97
N LYS A 178 -13.02 -17.94 10.89
CA LYS A 178 -12.53 -18.79 9.80
C LYS A 178 -11.44 -19.76 10.28
N GLN A 179 -10.50 -19.30 11.09
CA GLN A 179 -9.45 -20.16 11.65
C GLN A 179 -10.05 -21.25 12.56
N SER A 180 -10.98 -20.89 13.43
CA SER A 180 -11.67 -21.85 14.31
C SER A 180 -12.45 -22.91 13.53
N GLN A 181 -13.04 -22.53 12.38
CA GLN A 181 -13.72 -23.47 11.50
C GLN A 181 -12.73 -24.47 10.87
N LEU A 182 -11.59 -23.98 10.36
CA LEU A 182 -10.54 -24.83 9.78
C LEU A 182 -9.94 -25.79 10.82
N ASP A 183 -9.73 -25.32 12.05
CA ASP A 183 -9.21 -26.18 13.13
C ASP A 183 -10.22 -27.26 13.53
N SER A 184 -11.52 -26.92 13.54
CA SER A 184 -12.60 -27.89 13.81
C SER A 184 -12.72 -28.94 12.70
N GLU A 185 -12.59 -28.52 11.43
CA GLU A 185 -12.60 -29.42 10.27
C GLU A 185 -11.39 -30.36 10.29
N ARG A 186 -10.20 -29.84 10.60
CA ARG A 186 -8.99 -30.65 10.76
C ARG A 186 -9.11 -31.67 11.89
N GLN A 187 -9.74 -31.29 13.01
CA GLN A 187 -9.98 -32.21 14.12
C GLN A 187 -10.95 -33.35 13.71
N LYS A 188 -12.01 -33.03 12.96
CA LYS A 188 -12.96 -34.02 12.46
C LYS A 188 -12.32 -35.03 11.49
N LEU A 189 -11.46 -34.56 10.58
CA LEU A 189 -10.72 -35.43 9.65
C LEU A 189 -9.75 -36.38 10.37
N MET A 190 -9.19 -35.98 11.51
CA MET A 190 -8.31 -36.84 12.32
C MET A 190 -9.10 -37.93 13.06
N GLU A 191 -10.35 -37.68 13.47
CA GLU A 191 -11.20 -38.65 14.16
C GLU A 191 -11.69 -39.77 13.20
N ASP A 192 -12.01 -39.43 11.95
CA ASP A 192 -12.46 -40.39 10.93
C ASP A 192 -11.35 -41.32 10.40
N THR A 193 -10.06 -41.04 10.68
CA THR A 193 -8.92 -41.85 10.19
C THR A 193 -8.41 -42.87 11.23
N SER A 194 -9.01 -42.95 12.42
CA SER A 194 -8.57 -43.87 13.51
C SER A 194 -9.44 -45.12 13.69
N ILE A 195 -10.23 -45.51 12.70
CA ILE A 195 -11.09 -46.70 12.73
C ILE A 195 -10.72 -47.58 11.53
N ASP A 196 -9.93 -48.64 11.78
CA ASP A 196 -9.80 -49.90 11.02
C ASP A 196 -8.36 -50.44 11.08
N ASP A 197 -7.88 -50.70 12.31
CA ASP A 197 -6.64 -51.49 12.51
C ASP A 197 -6.80 -52.41 13.75
N ASP A 198 -7.95 -53.06 13.85
CA ASP A 198 -8.21 -54.15 14.81
C ASP A 198 -8.76 -55.39 14.06
N GLU A 199 -7.81 -56.28 13.74
CA GLU A 199 -7.88 -57.75 13.75
C GLU A 199 -8.96 -58.51 12.93
N ASN A 200 -8.51 -59.22 11.88
CA ASN A 200 -8.80 -60.65 11.62
C ASN A 200 -7.88 -61.12 10.47
N ASP A 201 -6.82 -61.87 10.72
CA ASP A 201 -6.73 -63.29 11.15
C ASP A 201 -6.99 -64.26 9.98
N ASP A 202 -6.12 -65.27 9.95
CA ASP A 202 -5.72 -66.15 8.86
C ASP A 202 -6.81 -67.13 8.35
N ASP A 203 -6.53 -67.70 7.17
CA ASP A 203 -7.02 -68.99 6.63
C ASP A 203 -8.52 -69.13 6.29
N ASP A 204 -8.86 -69.12 4.99
CA ASP A 204 -9.16 -70.38 4.31
C ASP A 204 -9.39 -70.22 2.79
N VAL A 205 -8.90 -71.24 2.09
CA VAL A 205 -8.92 -71.46 0.65
C VAL A 205 -10.21 -72.20 0.31
N ASP A 206 -10.93 -71.77 -0.72
CA ASP A 206 -11.55 -72.60 -1.78
C ASP A 206 -12.87 -72.04 -2.33
N ASP A 207 -13.02 -72.31 -3.63
CA ASP A 207 -14.24 -72.53 -4.39
C ASP A 207 -14.89 -71.38 -5.20
N ALA A 208 -14.60 -71.49 -6.51
CA ALA A 208 -15.56 -71.65 -7.60
C ALA A 208 -16.35 -70.42 -8.11
N ASP A 209 -16.03 -70.10 -9.37
CA ASP A 209 -16.97 -69.99 -10.50
C ASP A 209 -18.39 -69.52 -10.18
N THR A 210 -18.76 -68.31 -10.61
CA THR A 210 -20.08 -68.10 -11.24
C THR A 210 -20.03 -66.91 -12.20
N GLU A 211 -20.60 -67.18 -13.38
CA GLU A 211 -20.56 -66.42 -14.60
C GLU A 211 -21.40 -65.13 -14.62
N ASP A 212 -21.00 -64.24 -15.53
CA ASP A 212 -21.80 -63.66 -16.61
C ASP A 212 -23.33 -63.69 -16.43
N SER A 213 -23.94 -62.52 -16.22
CA SER A 213 -25.28 -62.26 -16.74
C SER A 213 -25.51 -60.78 -17.05
N LYS A 214 -25.48 -60.48 -18.35
CA LYS A 214 -26.31 -59.46 -18.99
C LYS A 214 -27.78 -59.62 -18.59
N ILE A 215 -28.45 -58.51 -18.33
CA ILE A 215 -29.88 -58.21 -18.63
C ILE A 215 -30.05 -56.70 -18.35
N SER A 216 -30.25 -55.84 -19.35
CA SER A 216 -31.51 -55.57 -20.07
C SER A 216 -32.48 -54.68 -19.29
N GLY A 217 -32.60 -53.42 -19.76
CA GLY A 217 -33.88 -52.85 -20.20
C GLY A 217 -34.78 -52.15 -19.17
N SER A 218 -35.03 -50.86 -19.41
CA SER A 218 -36.32 -50.14 -19.51
C SER A 218 -36.07 -48.67 -19.13
N ASP A 219 -36.30 -47.69 -20.01
CA ASP A 219 -37.59 -47.15 -20.47
C ASP A 219 -38.49 -46.66 -19.32
N ASP A 220 -38.91 -45.40 -19.51
CA ASP A 220 -40.00 -44.63 -18.90
C ASP A 220 -39.85 -44.20 -17.43
N ASP A 221 -39.70 -42.89 -17.21
CA ASP A 221 -40.84 -42.14 -16.64
C ASP A 221 -40.71 -40.63 -16.88
N ASP A 222 -41.73 -40.11 -17.55
CA ASP A 222 -41.97 -38.74 -17.93
C ASP A 222 -42.86 -38.13 -16.84
N SER A 223 -42.28 -37.35 -15.93
CA SER A 223 -43.04 -36.65 -14.89
C SER A 223 -42.96 -35.13 -15.08
N GLU A 224 -43.88 -34.61 -15.89
CA GLU A 224 -44.33 -33.22 -15.86
C GLU A 224 -44.72 -32.83 -14.43
N THR A 225 -43.86 -32.10 -13.74
CA THR A 225 -44.20 -31.47 -12.47
C THR A 225 -44.65 -30.03 -12.72
N LYS A 226 -45.97 -29.85 -12.85
CA LYS A 226 -46.64 -28.55 -12.78
C LYS A 226 -46.44 -27.93 -11.40
N SER A 227 -45.47 -27.01 -11.26
CA SER A 227 -45.41 -26.09 -10.13
C SER A 227 -46.04 -24.75 -10.51
N LYS A 228 -47.35 -24.69 -10.26
CA LYS A 228 -48.13 -23.62 -9.63
C LYS A 228 -47.47 -22.24 -9.51
N ASP A 229 -48.04 -21.29 -10.26
CA ASP A 229 -47.90 -19.84 -10.05
C ASP A 229 -48.24 -19.44 -8.61
N THR A 230 -47.28 -18.80 -7.95
CA THR A 230 -47.51 -17.86 -6.85
C THR A 230 -46.55 -16.69 -6.99
N ASP A 231 -47.10 -15.50 -6.76
CA ASP A 231 -46.53 -14.19 -6.98
C ASP A 231 -45.15 -13.93 -6.32
N ALA A 232 -44.34 -13.12 -7.03
CA ALA A 232 -43.02 -12.51 -6.77
C ALA A 232 -42.73 -12.04 -5.31
N PRO A 233 -41.45 -11.79 -4.85
CA PRO A 233 -40.37 -11.16 -5.62
C PRO A 233 -38.89 -11.55 -5.35
N SER A 234 -38.00 -11.05 -6.23
CA SER A 234 -36.54 -10.87 -6.10
C SER A 234 -35.63 -12.10 -5.98
N ASP A 235 -35.39 -12.78 -7.10
CA ASP A 235 -34.39 -13.87 -7.22
C ASP A 235 -33.25 -13.53 -8.22
N GLY A 236 -32.91 -12.25 -8.33
CA GLY A 236 -31.76 -11.79 -9.13
C GLY A 236 -30.44 -11.75 -8.35
N MET A 237 -30.51 -11.84 -7.02
CA MET A 237 -29.35 -11.64 -6.14
C MET A 237 -28.55 -12.94 -5.91
N ASP A 238 -29.21 -14.10 -5.94
CA ASP A 238 -28.56 -15.38 -5.64
C ASP A 238 -27.76 -15.96 -6.80
N ILE A 239 -28.20 -15.73 -8.05
CA ILE A 239 -27.43 -16.14 -9.24
C ILE A 239 -26.11 -15.36 -9.36
N PHE A 240 -26.11 -14.08 -8.97
CA PHE A 240 -24.90 -13.26 -8.93
C PHE A 240 -23.97 -13.69 -7.80
N ARG A 241 -24.49 -13.97 -6.60
CA ARG A 241 -23.69 -14.52 -5.49
C ARG A 241 -23.09 -15.89 -5.81
N GLN A 242 -23.84 -16.78 -6.48
CA GLN A 242 -23.34 -18.09 -6.90
C GLN A 242 -22.22 -17.97 -7.94
N LYS A 243 -22.34 -17.04 -8.91
CA LYS A 243 -21.26 -16.75 -9.87
C LYS A 243 -20.03 -16.12 -9.23
N LEU A 244 -20.22 -15.28 -8.21
CA LEU A 244 -19.11 -14.67 -7.46
C LEU A 244 -18.32 -15.75 -6.69
N MET A 245 -19.01 -16.67 -6.02
CA MET A 245 -18.40 -17.78 -5.28
C MET A 245 -17.67 -18.77 -6.21
N ALA A 246 -18.25 -19.11 -7.37
CA ALA A 246 -17.62 -19.98 -8.36
C ALA A 246 -16.33 -19.40 -8.98
N SER A 247 -16.18 -18.07 -8.99
CA SER A 247 -14.98 -17.41 -9.49
C SER A 247 -13.80 -17.39 -8.52
N TRP A 248 -14.04 -17.72 -7.24
CA TRP A 248 -13.00 -17.74 -6.20
C TRP A 248 -12.44 -19.14 -5.93
N GLU A 249 -13.17 -20.20 -6.30
CA GLU A 249 -12.75 -21.60 -6.09
C GLU A 249 -11.96 -22.20 -7.27
N SER A 250 -11.85 -21.51 -8.41
CA SER A 250 -11.20 -22.06 -9.61
C SER A 250 -9.89 -21.36 -9.98
N SER A 251 -8.84 -21.48 -9.16
CA SER A 251 -7.45 -21.26 -9.60
C SER A 251 -6.42 -21.83 -8.62
N THR A 252 -6.41 -23.15 -8.42
CA THR A 252 -5.18 -23.85 -8.00
C THR A 252 -5.22 -25.31 -8.45
N GLU A 253 -4.77 -25.59 -9.67
CA GLU A 253 -4.13 -26.87 -10.00
C GLU A 253 -2.96 -26.62 -10.97
N GLU A 254 -1.84 -27.25 -10.64
CA GLU A 254 -0.53 -27.17 -11.27
C GLU A 254 -0.42 -28.01 -12.56
N GLN A 255 0.70 -27.76 -13.27
CA GLN A 255 1.52 -28.64 -14.13
C GLN A 255 1.62 -28.19 -15.60
N GLY A 256 2.81 -28.10 -16.22
CA GLY A 256 4.06 -28.78 -15.86
C GLY A 256 5.35 -28.15 -16.40
N ALA A 257 6.43 -28.73 -15.89
CA ALA A 257 7.83 -28.34 -16.03
C ALA A 257 8.54 -29.01 -17.21
N ILE A 258 9.45 -28.30 -17.88
CA ILE A 258 10.71 -28.77 -18.52
C ILE A 258 11.60 -27.50 -18.71
N GLY A 259 12.88 -27.34 -18.38
CA GLY A 259 13.93 -28.15 -17.76
C GLY A 259 15.30 -27.45 -17.94
N GLY A 260 16.13 -27.42 -16.89
CA GLY A 260 17.60 -27.56 -16.94
C GLY A 260 18.54 -26.37 -17.25
N LYS A 261 19.18 -25.80 -16.20
CA LYS A 261 20.64 -25.89 -15.86
C LYS A 261 21.11 -24.66 -15.04
N SER A 262 21.74 -24.93 -13.91
CA SER A 262 22.32 -23.98 -12.93
C SER A 262 23.86 -24.11 -12.86
N PRO A 263 24.61 -23.36 -12.03
CA PRO A 263 24.77 -21.89 -11.89
C PRO A 263 26.32 -21.55 -11.91
N PRO A 264 26.96 -20.48 -11.33
CA PRO A 264 26.65 -19.69 -10.12
C PRO A 264 26.81 -18.15 -10.22
N THR A 265 26.14 -17.39 -9.36
CA THR A 265 26.75 -16.33 -8.52
C THR A 265 25.78 -16.02 -7.36
N GLU A 266 26.29 -16.22 -6.15
CA GLU A 266 25.60 -16.17 -4.88
C GLU A 266 25.36 -14.70 -4.47
N GLN A 267 24.16 -14.19 -4.73
CA GLN A 267 23.63 -13.01 -4.03
C GLN A 267 22.73 -13.50 -2.91
N GLN A 268 23.09 -13.13 -1.68
CA GLN A 268 22.41 -13.50 -0.45
C GLN A 268 20.96 -13.00 -0.49
N LYS A 269 20.03 -13.93 -0.65
CA LYS A 269 18.60 -13.71 -0.47
C LYS A 269 18.37 -13.29 1.00
N PRO A 270 17.72 -12.15 1.28
CA PRO A 270 17.41 -11.77 2.65
C PRO A 270 16.55 -12.84 3.30
N LYS A 271 16.91 -13.16 4.54
CA LYS A 271 16.34 -14.22 5.36
C LYS A 271 14.85 -13.93 5.55
N ALA A 272 13.98 -14.82 5.07
CA ALA A 272 12.53 -14.71 5.24
C ALA A 272 12.17 -14.45 6.72
N PRO A 273 11.20 -13.56 7.02
CA PRO A 273 10.79 -13.29 8.38
C PRO A 273 10.32 -14.58 9.05
N ARG A 274 10.80 -14.81 10.28
CA ARG A 274 10.39 -15.97 11.07
C ARG A 274 8.92 -15.79 11.44
N PRO A 275 8.07 -16.81 11.25
CA PRO A 275 6.70 -16.76 11.74
C PRO A 275 6.73 -16.62 13.27
N ILE A 276 6.03 -15.62 13.77
CA ILE A 276 5.90 -15.31 15.19
C ILE A 276 5.06 -16.42 15.84
N ASP A 277 5.55 -16.97 16.94
CA ASP A 277 4.90 -18.01 17.74
C ASP A 277 3.64 -17.41 18.43
N PRO A 278 2.42 -17.93 18.20
CA PRO A 278 1.16 -17.31 18.65
C PRO A 278 0.81 -17.48 20.15
N THR A 279 1.77 -17.86 20.99
CA THR A 279 1.48 -18.36 22.35
C THR A 279 1.54 -17.34 23.49
N THR A 280 1.69 -16.04 23.23
CA THR A 280 1.60 -14.99 24.27
C THR A 280 0.55 -13.97 23.86
N GLY A 281 -0.54 -13.86 24.63
CA GLY A 281 -1.79 -13.22 24.24
C GLY A 281 -1.66 -11.94 23.43
N ASN A 282 -2.36 -11.89 22.28
CA ASN A 282 -2.52 -10.82 21.28
C ASN A 282 -2.14 -9.39 21.70
N ALA A 283 -0.88 -9.14 22.03
CA ALA A 283 -0.36 -7.80 22.20
C ALA A 283 -0.25 -7.21 20.79
N ARG A 284 -1.28 -6.45 20.38
CA ARG A 284 -1.25 -5.74 19.10
C ARG A 284 0.04 -4.93 19.05
N ILE A 285 0.88 -5.22 18.05
CA ILE A 285 2.12 -4.48 17.80
C ILE A 285 1.86 -3.05 17.31
N TYR A 286 0.60 -2.67 17.14
CA TYR A 286 0.22 -1.33 16.73
C TYR A 286 -0.94 -0.78 17.55
N ARG A 287 -0.99 0.54 17.64
CA ARG A 287 -2.13 1.30 18.19
C ARG A 287 -2.58 2.34 17.17
N LEU A 288 -3.89 2.40 16.91
CA LEU A 288 -4.47 3.44 16.07
C LEU A 288 -4.79 4.67 16.93
N ALA A 289 -4.32 5.85 16.52
CA ALA A 289 -4.54 7.09 17.25
C ALA A 289 -4.83 8.26 16.29
N SER A 290 -5.29 9.38 16.83
CA SER A 290 -5.75 10.54 16.07
C SER A 290 -4.84 11.75 16.32
N ILE A 291 -4.46 12.46 15.25
CA ILE A 291 -3.65 13.69 15.35
C ILE A 291 -4.49 14.83 15.94
N LEU A 292 -5.70 15.02 15.41
CA LEU A 292 -6.56 16.16 15.72
C LEU A 292 -7.62 15.86 16.79
N GLY A 293 -7.82 14.58 17.13
CA GLY A 293 -8.87 14.15 18.05
C GLY A 293 -10.27 14.45 17.49
N ASP A 294 -11.13 15.07 18.30
CA ASP A 294 -12.41 15.63 17.85
C ASP A 294 -12.19 16.99 17.17
N ASP A 295 -12.10 16.97 15.84
CA ASP A 295 -11.83 18.11 14.94
C ASP A 295 -12.63 19.38 15.24
N ARG A 296 -13.80 19.26 15.87
CA ARG A 296 -14.67 20.39 16.21
C ARG A 296 -14.05 21.39 17.18
N ARG A 297 -12.92 21.05 17.81
CA ARG A 297 -12.24 21.88 18.80
C ARG A 297 -11.08 22.70 18.24
N ILE A 298 -10.65 22.44 17.01
CA ILE A 298 -9.52 23.16 16.41
C ILE A 298 -10.03 24.49 15.85
N SER A 299 -9.55 25.61 16.41
CA SER A 299 -9.88 26.91 15.87
C SER A 299 -9.20 27.12 14.50
N SER A 300 -9.82 27.92 13.62
CA SER A 300 -9.20 28.36 12.36
C SER A 300 -8.39 29.66 12.53
N GLY A 301 -8.24 30.14 13.77
CA GLY A 301 -7.64 31.42 14.10
C GLY A 301 -6.15 31.33 14.48
N PRO A 302 -5.60 32.39 15.08
CA PRO A 302 -4.22 32.41 15.57
C PRO A 302 -3.90 31.32 16.61
N GLU A 303 -4.92 30.84 17.34
CA GLU A 303 -4.80 29.80 18.37
C GLU A 303 -4.73 28.37 17.78
N MET A 304 -4.96 28.21 16.47
CA MET A 304 -4.96 26.90 15.79
C MET A 304 -3.74 26.03 16.14
N PRO A 305 -2.49 26.57 16.13
CA PRO A 305 -1.35 25.73 16.42
C PRO A 305 -1.35 25.17 17.84
N ASP A 306 -1.78 25.97 18.82
CA ASP A 306 -1.84 25.53 20.22
C ASP A 306 -2.98 24.53 20.43
N ASP A 307 -4.12 24.74 19.78
CA ASP A 307 -5.24 23.79 19.78
C ASP A 307 -4.82 22.44 19.21
N VAL A 308 -4.12 22.42 18.06
CA VAL A 308 -3.61 21.20 17.44
C VAL A 308 -2.59 20.50 18.34
N VAL A 309 -1.64 21.24 18.92
CA VAL A 309 -0.65 20.64 19.82
C VAL A 309 -1.30 20.06 21.08
N ASN A 310 -2.33 20.71 21.62
CA ASN A 310 -3.09 20.20 22.75
C ASN A 310 -3.91 18.97 22.38
N ALA A 311 -4.55 18.96 21.20
CA ALA A 311 -5.26 17.79 20.70
C ALA A 311 -4.31 16.59 20.50
N LEU A 312 -3.16 16.83 19.88
CA LEU A 312 -2.12 15.82 19.68
C LEU A 312 -1.61 15.26 21.01
N ARG A 313 -1.36 16.12 22.00
CA ARG A 313 -0.93 15.71 23.35
C ARG A 313 -1.90 14.76 24.03
N ASN A 314 -3.19 14.98 23.82
CA ASN A 314 -4.25 14.20 24.46
C ASN A 314 -4.56 12.89 23.73
N ASN A 315 -4.29 12.80 22.42
CA ASN A 315 -4.81 11.72 21.60
C ASN A 315 -3.76 10.94 20.80
N GLY A 316 -2.69 11.58 20.35
CA GLY A 316 -1.81 11.05 19.30
C GLY A 316 -0.34 10.95 19.68
N LEU A 317 0.03 11.13 20.96
CA LEU A 317 1.40 10.88 21.39
C LEU A 317 1.71 9.38 21.38
N PRO A 318 2.93 9.00 20.97
CA PRO A 318 3.40 7.63 21.14
C PRO A 318 3.59 7.31 22.63
N GLU A 319 3.32 6.06 22.99
CA GLU A 319 3.66 5.45 24.26
C GLU A 319 5.19 5.24 24.37
N ASP A 320 5.67 4.94 25.58
CA ASP A 320 7.10 4.80 25.84
C ASP A 320 7.69 3.57 25.12
N ASP A 321 6.91 2.50 24.97
CA ASP A 321 7.30 1.25 24.31
C ASP A 321 7.06 1.25 22.79
N GLU A 322 6.46 2.30 22.22
CA GLU A 322 6.24 2.43 20.77
C GLU A 322 7.45 3.06 20.08
N GLU A 323 8.28 2.26 19.41
CA GLU A 323 9.52 2.73 18.77
C GLU A 323 9.30 3.47 17.44
N ALA A 324 8.14 3.29 16.82
CA ALA A 324 7.79 3.90 15.53
C ALA A 324 6.49 4.73 15.58
N ILE A 325 6.46 5.79 14.78
CA ILE A 325 5.30 6.65 14.54
C ILE A 325 5.01 6.61 13.04
N VAL A 326 3.90 6.00 12.66
CA VAL A 326 3.43 5.97 11.26
C VAL A 326 2.35 7.03 11.09
N ILE A 327 2.52 7.94 10.13
CA ILE A 327 1.60 9.05 9.87
C ILE A 327 0.97 8.83 8.50
N LEU A 328 -0.34 8.65 8.48
CA LEU A 328 -1.07 8.28 7.28
C LEU A 328 -1.75 9.49 6.63
N SER A 329 -1.46 9.72 5.36
CA SER A 329 -2.22 10.58 4.43
C SER A 329 -2.50 12.00 4.96
N ALA A 330 -1.54 12.61 5.66
CA ALA A 330 -1.66 13.98 6.12
C ALA A 330 -1.50 14.99 4.96
N VAL A 331 -2.44 15.92 4.84
CA VAL A 331 -2.55 16.89 3.74
C VAL A 331 -2.83 18.32 4.23
N THR A 332 -3.52 18.50 5.36
CA THR A 332 -3.98 19.82 5.82
C THR A 332 -2.92 20.59 6.59
N THR A 333 -3.17 21.89 6.78
CA THR A 333 -2.28 22.76 7.54
C THR A 333 -2.24 22.37 9.01
N GLU A 334 -3.39 22.01 9.58
CA GLU A 334 -3.54 21.54 10.96
C GLU A 334 -2.73 20.26 11.20
N GLU A 335 -2.86 19.28 10.30
CA GLU A 335 -2.08 18.04 10.35
C GLU A 335 -0.57 18.32 10.25
N MET A 336 -0.17 19.25 9.38
CA MET A 336 1.24 19.68 9.27
C MET A 336 1.77 20.28 10.58
N VAL A 337 0.97 21.06 11.31
CA VAL A 337 1.38 21.59 12.62
C VAL A 337 1.60 20.44 13.61
N GLY A 338 0.68 19.48 13.66
CA GLY A 338 0.83 18.28 14.50
C GLY A 338 2.10 17.49 14.16
N ILE A 339 2.35 17.28 12.87
CA ILE A 339 3.56 16.61 12.37
C ILE A 339 4.83 17.33 12.79
N ARG A 340 4.88 18.66 12.64
CA ARG A 340 6.05 19.45 13.05
C ARG A 340 6.32 19.31 14.55
N ALA A 341 5.27 19.27 15.37
CA ALA A 341 5.40 19.02 16.82
C ALA A 341 5.94 17.62 17.12
N LEU A 342 5.45 16.57 16.44
CA LEU A 342 5.95 15.20 16.58
C LEU A 342 7.41 15.06 16.16
N VAL A 343 7.76 15.57 14.98
CA VAL A 343 9.12 15.51 14.45
C VAL A 343 10.08 16.25 15.38
N SER A 344 9.72 17.44 15.84
CA SER A 344 10.55 18.21 16.77
C SER A 344 10.80 17.47 18.09
N LYS A 345 9.83 16.68 18.56
CA LYS A 345 9.91 15.97 19.83
C LYS A 345 10.59 14.59 19.72
N TYR A 346 10.35 13.85 18.64
CA TYR A 346 10.68 12.43 18.55
C TYR A 346 11.66 12.05 17.44
N SER A 347 12.06 12.96 16.55
CA SER A 347 12.97 12.64 15.43
C SER A 347 14.33 12.06 15.84
N SER A 348 14.78 12.31 17.07
CA SER A 348 16.02 11.77 17.62
C SER A 348 15.87 10.43 18.33
N SER A 349 14.67 10.04 18.73
CA SER A 349 14.41 8.88 19.60
C SER A 349 13.52 7.80 18.99
N LYS A 350 12.66 8.14 18.03
CA LYS A 350 11.73 7.21 17.38
C LYS A 350 11.85 7.30 15.86
N THR A 351 11.47 6.24 15.15
CA THR A 351 11.39 6.25 13.69
C THR A 351 10.04 6.83 13.27
N ILE A 352 10.04 7.87 12.43
CA ILE A 352 8.82 8.50 11.92
C ILE A 352 8.67 8.19 10.44
N VAL A 353 7.55 7.59 10.08
CA VAL A 353 7.23 7.12 8.73
C VAL A 353 6.04 7.90 8.21
N PHE A 354 6.22 8.61 7.11
CA PHE A 354 5.18 9.35 6.41
C PHE A 354 4.66 8.50 5.26
N VAL A 355 3.43 8.03 5.36
CA VAL A 355 2.78 7.23 4.30
C VAL A 355 1.83 8.15 3.54
N ASN A 356 2.11 8.37 2.26
CA ASN A 356 1.29 9.20 1.35
C ASN A 356 0.95 10.61 1.87
N CYS A 357 1.80 11.17 2.72
CA CYS A 357 1.62 12.54 3.22
C CYS A 357 1.97 13.54 2.12
N LYS A 358 1.13 14.57 1.94
CA LYS A 358 1.32 15.61 0.93
C LYS A 358 1.41 16.98 1.59
N PHE A 359 2.59 17.57 1.51
CA PHE A 359 2.84 18.89 2.07
C PHE A 359 2.94 19.91 0.93
N PRO A 360 2.11 20.97 0.92
CA PRO A 360 2.24 22.07 -0.07
C PRO A 360 3.64 22.69 -0.10
N SER A 361 4.32 22.69 1.04
CA SER A 361 5.73 23.01 1.18
C SER A 361 6.34 22.09 2.22
N VAL A 362 7.45 21.43 1.89
CA VAL A 362 8.16 20.57 2.84
C VAL A 362 8.70 21.43 3.99
N PRO A 363 8.24 21.23 5.23
CA PRO A 363 8.69 22.02 6.36
C PRO A 363 10.20 21.78 6.65
N PRO A 364 10.93 22.77 7.18
CA PRO A 364 12.37 22.66 7.41
C PRO A 364 12.79 21.46 8.26
N GLU A 365 11.94 21.07 9.21
CA GLU A 365 12.14 19.93 10.10
C GLU A 365 12.17 18.58 9.35
N LEU A 366 11.55 18.52 8.16
CA LEU A 366 11.54 17.34 7.29
C LEU A 366 12.63 17.36 6.22
N ARG A 367 13.56 18.32 6.26
CA ARG A 367 14.64 18.42 5.25
C ARG A 367 15.53 17.17 5.21
N SER A 368 15.77 16.54 6.37
CA SER A 368 16.55 15.31 6.49
C SER A 368 15.77 14.04 6.19
N ALA A 369 14.45 14.11 6.01
CA ALA A 369 13.61 12.95 5.76
C ALA A 369 13.92 12.33 4.40
N GLU A 370 13.92 11.01 4.27
CA GLU A 370 14.33 10.32 3.05
C GLU A 370 13.15 9.59 2.41
N THR A 371 12.93 9.76 1.11
CA THR A 371 11.93 8.96 0.37
C THR A 371 12.52 7.58 0.13
N VAL A 372 12.05 6.60 0.89
CA VAL A 372 12.63 5.26 0.88
C VAL A 372 11.91 4.30 -0.05
N TYR A 373 10.62 4.53 -0.26
CA TYR A 373 9.83 3.73 -1.19
C TYR A 373 8.84 4.66 -1.88
N SER A 374 8.79 4.63 -3.21
CA SER A 374 7.78 5.36 -3.96
C SER A 374 7.40 4.63 -5.23
N LEU A 375 6.12 4.67 -5.56
CA LEU A 375 5.60 4.10 -6.79
C LEU A 375 4.52 5.01 -7.37
N LEU A 376 4.77 5.52 -8.58
CA LEU A 376 3.86 6.34 -9.36
C LEU A 376 3.54 5.68 -10.70
N PRO A 377 2.41 4.96 -10.82
CA PRO A 377 1.92 4.49 -12.10
C PRO A 377 1.22 5.62 -12.87
N LEU A 378 1.45 5.67 -14.17
CA LEU A 378 0.80 6.59 -15.09
C LEU A 378 0.39 5.81 -16.35
N VAL A 379 -0.80 6.10 -16.85
CA VAL A 379 -1.30 5.52 -18.11
C VAL A 379 -1.57 6.65 -19.07
N ALA A 380 -0.83 6.69 -20.18
CA ALA A 380 -1.08 7.63 -21.25
C ALA A 380 -2.36 7.25 -21.97
N ARG A 381 -3.31 8.19 -22.02
CA ARG A 381 -4.53 8.06 -22.80
C ARG A 381 -4.35 8.77 -24.13
N SER A 382 -4.80 8.15 -25.21
CA SER A 382 -4.91 8.85 -26.49
C SER A 382 -5.86 10.03 -26.31
N VAL A 383 -5.44 11.22 -26.74
CA VAL A 383 -6.31 12.39 -26.82
C VAL A 383 -7.27 12.15 -27.97
N VAL A 384 -8.33 11.38 -27.70
CA VAL A 384 -9.51 11.37 -28.57
C VAL A 384 -10.12 12.74 -28.37
N SER A 385 -10.10 13.57 -29.44
CA SER A 385 -10.63 14.94 -29.48
C SER A 385 -11.80 15.18 -28.51
N ASP A 386 -11.79 16.33 -27.82
CA ASP A 386 -12.68 16.76 -26.72
C ASP A 386 -14.19 16.52 -26.87
N THR A 387 -14.65 16.14 -28.07
CA THR A 387 -16.04 15.81 -28.39
C THR A 387 -16.56 14.48 -27.80
N ASN A 388 -15.71 13.61 -27.24
CA ASN A 388 -16.14 12.27 -26.77
C ASN A 388 -15.94 11.96 -25.28
N ILE A 389 -15.42 12.89 -24.46
CA ILE A 389 -15.12 12.60 -23.04
C ILE A 389 -16.40 12.47 -22.18
N LEU A 390 -17.51 13.09 -22.59
CA LEU A 390 -18.79 13.05 -21.86
C LEU A 390 -19.82 12.03 -22.38
N ALA A 391 -19.55 11.39 -23.51
CA ALA A 391 -20.42 10.33 -24.03
C ALA A 391 -19.75 8.99 -23.76
N GLY A 392 -20.29 8.22 -22.81
CA GLY A 392 -19.93 6.83 -22.49
C GLY A 392 -20.15 5.83 -23.63
N SER A 393 -19.97 6.26 -24.87
CA SER A 393 -19.84 5.46 -26.07
C SER A 393 -18.63 4.56 -25.91
N LYS A 394 -18.88 3.33 -25.43
CA LYS A 394 -18.04 2.16 -25.63
C LYS A 394 -17.80 2.01 -27.14
N LYS A 395 -16.84 2.75 -27.69
CA LYS A 395 -16.31 2.44 -29.02
C LYS A 395 -15.74 1.04 -28.87
N LYS A 396 -16.38 0.08 -29.53
CA LYS A 396 -15.97 -1.32 -29.56
C LYS A 396 -14.50 -1.31 -29.96
N ALA A 397 -13.61 -1.67 -29.03
CA ALA A 397 -12.18 -1.75 -29.29
C ALA A 397 -12.01 -2.60 -30.55
N THR A 398 -11.56 -1.98 -31.63
CA THR A 398 -11.15 -2.72 -32.83
C THR A 398 -9.89 -3.47 -32.46
N GLU A 399 -9.76 -4.72 -32.89
CA GLU A 399 -8.60 -5.59 -32.57
C GLU A 399 -7.23 -4.97 -32.91
N ASP A 400 -7.21 -3.92 -33.75
CA ASP A 400 -6.03 -3.16 -34.13
C ASP A 400 -5.65 -2.01 -33.17
N GLU A 401 -6.38 -1.78 -32.08
CA GLU A 401 -6.07 -0.68 -31.16
C GLU A 401 -4.85 -1.03 -30.29
N LYS A 402 -3.74 -0.35 -30.58
CA LYS A 402 -2.48 -0.50 -29.84
C LYS A 402 -2.71 -0.27 -28.34
N PRO A 403 -2.16 -1.13 -27.45
CA PRO A 403 -2.33 -0.95 -26.00
C PRO A 403 -1.84 0.44 -25.54
N PRO A 404 -2.49 1.04 -24.54
CA PRO A 404 -2.09 2.34 -24.02
C PRO A 404 -0.67 2.27 -23.46
N THR A 405 0.09 3.36 -23.62
CA THR A 405 1.44 3.44 -23.04
C THR A 405 1.35 3.56 -21.52
N LYS A 406 2.07 2.70 -20.82
CA LYS A 406 2.10 2.62 -19.37
C LYS A 406 3.47 3.08 -18.91
N ILE A 407 3.51 3.82 -17.83
CA ILE A 407 4.73 4.40 -17.28
C ILE A 407 4.70 4.16 -15.78
N VAL A 408 5.83 3.76 -15.21
CA VAL A 408 6.00 3.62 -13.76
C VAL A 408 7.27 4.37 -13.38
N SER A 409 7.11 5.40 -12.56
CA SER A 409 8.23 6.03 -11.86
C SER A 409 8.31 5.42 -10.47
N MET A 410 9.46 4.85 -10.11
CA MET A 410 9.61 4.18 -8.83
C MET A 410 10.94 4.48 -8.16
N ARG A 411 10.97 4.29 -6.84
CA ARG A 411 12.17 4.39 -6.02
C ARG A 411 12.13 3.33 -4.92
N ARG A 412 13.26 2.66 -4.71
CA ARG A 412 13.50 1.70 -3.63
C ARG A 412 14.87 1.99 -3.04
N TYR A 413 14.93 2.47 -1.81
CA TYR A 413 16.20 2.82 -1.17
C TYR A 413 17.13 1.59 -1.05
N PRO A 414 18.43 1.72 -1.34
CA PRO A 414 19.21 2.96 -1.54
C PRO A 414 19.26 3.45 -3.00
N ASP A 415 18.54 2.81 -3.91
CA ASP A 415 18.63 3.10 -5.33
C ASP A 415 18.04 4.48 -5.68
N ASP A 416 18.51 4.96 -6.84
CA ASP A 416 18.04 6.18 -7.46
C ASP A 416 16.62 5.99 -8.03
N TRP A 417 16.01 7.07 -8.53
CA TRP A 417 14.72 6.98 -9.19
C TRP A 417 14.86 6.28 -10.53
N GLU A 418 13.95 5.36 -10.80
CA GLU A 418 13.88 4.59 -12.04
C GLU A 418 12.58 4.92 -12.77
N LEU A 419 12.69 5.10 -14.09
CA LEU A 419 11.54 5.30 -14.96
C LEU A 419 11.40 4.12 -15.91
N HIS A 420 10.32 3.38 -15.74
CA HIS A 420 9.98 2.21 -16.54
C HIS A 420 8.80 2.52 -17.47
N VAL A 421 8.82 1.98 -18.68
CA VAL A 421 7.76 2.21 -19.69
C VAL A 421 7.39 0.91 -20.38
N ASP A 422 6.09 0.72 -20.65
CA ASP A 422 5.57 -0.29 -21.57
C ASP A 422 4.80 0.42 -22.69
N THR A 423 5.35 0.41 -23.91
CA THR A 423 4.74 1.06 -25.08
C THR A 423 3.99 0.11 -26.01
N ASN A 424 4.14 -1.21 -25.84
CA ASN A 424 3.72 -2.20 -26.83
C ASN A 424 3.13 -3.48 -26.21
N GLY A 425 2.91 -3.50 -24.90
CA GLY A 425 2.37 -4.65 -24.18
C GLY A 425 3.39 -5.76 -23.89
N LYS A 426 4.69 -5.54 -24.15
CA LYS A 426 5.74 -6.56 -23.90
C LYS A 426 6.24 -6.57 -22.45
N GLY A 427 5.79 -5.62 -21.64
CA GLY A 427 6.24 -5.43 -20.28
C GLY A 427 7.04 -4.15 -20.10
N PHE A 428 7.24 -3.78 -18.85
CA PHE A 428 8.00 -2.60 -18.47
C PHE A 428 9.50 -2.79 -18.74
N GLU A 429 10.09 -1.79 -19.39
CA GLU A 429 11.54 -1.67 -19.54
C GLU A 429 12.05 -0.37 -18.89
N LEU A 430 13.24 -0.43 -18.29
CA LEU A 430 13.90 0.73 -17.73
C LEU A 430 14.39 1.65 -18.85
N ILE A 431 13.92 2.90 -18.88
CA ILE A 431 14.26 3.85 -19.94
C ILE A 431 15.16 5.00 -19.50
N ASP A 432 15.15 5.35 -18.21
CA ASP A 432 15.92 6.44 -17.64
C ASP A 432 16.06 6.31 -16.11
N THR A 433 17.08 6.95 -15.55
CA THR A 433 17.30 7.03 -14.10
C THR A 433 17.61 8.46 -13.65
N MET A 434 17.21 8.80 -12.43
CA MET A 434 17.48 10.12 -11.83
C MET A 434 18.00 9.99 -10.41
N LYS A 435 19.11 10.68 -10.13
CA LYS A 435 19.66 10.75 -8.78
C LYS A 435 18.62 11.20 -7.76
N ALA A 436 18.49 10.46 -6.66
CA ALA A 436 17.57 10.78 -5.57
C ALA A 436 17.67 12.24 -5.09
N ALA A 437 18.89 12.74 -4.93
CA ALA A 437 19.16 14.11 -4.50
C ALA A 437 18.68 15.18 -5.49
N ALA A 438 18.57 14.86 -6.79
CA ALA A 438 18.12 15.78 -7.83
C ALA A 438 16.59 15.83 -7.95
N ALA A 439 15.91 14.73 -7.64
CA ALA A 439 14.45 14.63 -7.69
C ALA A 439 13.74 15.39 -6.55
N GLY A 440 14.41 15.52 -5.40
CA GLY A 440 13.77 16.03 -4.19
C GLY A 440 12.84 15.00 -3.53
N LYS A 441 11.97 15.45 -2.63
CA LYS A 441 11.11 14.55 -1.82
C LYS A 441 9.90 14.03 -2.59
N GLU A 442 9.35 14.86 -3.48
CA GLU A 442 8.17 14.52 -4.30
C GLU A 442 8.51 13.60 -5.48
N GLY A 443 9.80 13.38 -5.75
CA GLY A 443 10.27 12.60 -6.88
C GLY A 443 10.39 13.39 -8.19
N PRO A 444 10.65 12.70 -9.31
CA PRO A 444 10.86 13.33 -10.59
C PRO A 444 9.63 14.10 -11.04
N GLY A 445 9.83 15.37 -11.43
CA GLY A 445 8.75 16.18 -11.99
C GLY A 445 8.20 15.61 -13.28
N MET A 446 6.91 15.87 -13.55
CA MET A 446 6.22 15.40 -14.76
C MET A 446 6.91 15.82 -16.06
N ASP A 447 7.58 16.97 -16.08
CA ASP A 447 8.32 17.43 -17.26
C ASP A 447 9.50 16.51 -17.60
N TRP A 448 10.22 16.03 -16.58
CA TRP A 448 11.30 15.07 -16.77
C TRP A 448 10.76 13.72 -17.26
N ILE A 449 9.71 13.22 -16.60
CA ILE A 449 9.04 11.98 -17.00
C ILE A 449 8.60 12.05 -18.47
N ALA A 450 7.87 13.11 -18.84
CA ALA A 450 7.37 13.30 -20.19
C ALA A 450 8.50 13.41 -21.22
N LEU A 451 9.59 14.11 -20.89
CA LEU A 451 10.75 14.23 -21.79
C LEU A 451 11.46 12.88 -21.99
N SER A 452 11.63 12.10 -20.93
CA SER A 452 12.27 10.78 -20.99
C SER A 452 11.43 9.78 -21.78
N VAL A 453 10.11 9.74 -21.54
CA VAL A 453 9.17 8.93 -22.34
C VAL A 453 9.20 9.35 -23.81
N LYS A 454 9.14 10.66 -24.09
CA LYS A 454 9.21 11.18 -25.48
C LYS A 454 10.50 10.75 -26.18
N ARG A 455 11.65 10.88 -25.51
CA ARG A 455 12.96 10.45 -26.06
C ARG A 455 13.00 8.95 -26.31
N HIS A 456 12.41 8.15 -25.43
CA HIS A 456 12.30 6.70 -25.62
C HIS A 456 11.42 6.36 -26.83
N MET A 457 10.20 6.91 -26.91
CA MET A 457 9.31 6.70 -28.06
C MET A 457 9.95 7.14 -29.39
N GLN A 458 10.66 8.26 -29.42
CA GLN A 458 11.36 8.71 -30.64
C GLN A 458 12.46 7.75 -31.08
N ARG A 459 13.16 7.06 -30.14
CA ARG A 459 14.16 6.05 -30.47
C ARG A 459 13.50 4.79 -31.05
N GLU A 460 12.42 4.33 -30.42
CA GLU A 460 11.68 3.13 -30.86
C GLU A 460 11.01 3.34 -32.23
N PHE A 461 10.23 4.41 -32.39
CA PHE A 461 9.49 4.66 -33.64
C PHE A 461 10.32 5.34 -34.73
N GLY A 462 11.38 6.08 -34.35
CA GLY A 462 12.27 6.73 -35.31
C GLY A 462 13.17 5.75 -36.05
N ARG A 463 13.55 4.64 -35.42
CA ARG A 463 14.34 3.56 -36.07
C ARG A 463 13.57 2.85 -37.17
N GLY A 464 12.24 2.78 -37.08
CA GLY A 464 11.40 2.14 -38.10
C GLY A 464 11.35 2.85 -39.45
N LYS A 465 11.73 4.14 -39.52
CA LYS A 465 11.69 4.92 -40.78
C LYS A 465 12.98 4.93 -41.59
N PHE A 466 14.04 4.25 -41.12
CA PHE A 466 15.34 4.22 -41.81
C PHE A 466 15.74 2.83 -42.31
N ASN A 467 14.92 1.79 -42.07
CA ASN A 467 15.19 0.42 -42.48
C ASN A 467 14.22 -0.11 -43.56
N ASP A 468 13.31 0.74 -44.05
CA ASP A 468 12.53 0.54 -45.28
C ASP A 468 13.02 1.57 -46.32
#